data_AF-G0ZH78-F1
#
_entry.id   AF-G0ZH78-F1
#
_cell.length_a   1.000
_cell.length_b   1.000
_cell.length_c   1.000
_cell.angle_alpha   90.00
_cell.angle_beta   90.00
_cell.angle_gamma   90.00
#
_symmetry.space_group_name_H-M   'P 1'
#
loop_
_entity.id
_entity.type
_entity.pdbx_description
1 polymer ?
#
loop_
_entity_poly.entity_id
_entity_poly.type
_entity_poly.pdbx_seq_one_letter_code
_entity_poly.pdbx_strand_id
1 'polypeptide(L)' 'CSAVGVVPLSLQYGFSIIEKFLVGARSIDQHFHSAPFEKNIPVILGLLSVWNVSFLGYPARAILPYTQALEKLAPHIQQ' A
#
# COMPACT_ATOMS: atom_id res chain seq x y z
N CYS A 1 -9.64 -4.32 3.34
CA CYS A 1 -10.43 -4.80 2.18
C CYS A 1 -11.81 -5.27 2.63
N SER A 2 -12.77 -4.36 2.79
CA SER A 2 -14.15 -4.69 3.20
C SER A 2 -15.14 -4.42 2.06
N ALA A 3 -16.40 -4.80 2.24
CA ALA A 3 -17.49 -4.62 1.28
C ALA A 3 -17.59 -3.17 0.76
N VAL A 4 -17.20 -2.19 1.56
CA VAL A 4 -17.14 -0.75 1.21
C VAL A 4 -16.38 -0.48 -0.09
N GLY A 5 -15.26 -1.16 -0.34
CA GLY A 5 -14.47 -1.02 -1.57
C GLY A 5 -14.74 -2.13 -2.59
N VAL A 6 -15.01 -3.35 -2.11
CA VAL A 6 -15.15 -4.53 -2.97
C VAL A 6 -16.43 -4.48 -3.82
N VAL A 7 -17.55 -4.00 -3.26
CA VAL A 7 -18.84 -3.93 -3.97
C VAL A 7 -18.82 -2.95 -5.16
N PRO A 8 -18.45 -1.66 -4.99
CA PRO A 8 -18.45 -0.72 -6.11
C PRO A 8 -17.46 -1.11 -7.21
N LEU A 9 -16.27 -1.60 -6.82
CA LEU A 9 -15.26 -2.03 -7.79
C LEU A 9 -15.66 -3.31 -8.53
N SER A 10 -16.35 -4.25 -7.86
CA SER A 10 -16.85 -5.47 -8.52
C SER A 10 -17.97 -5.17 -9.52
N LEU A 11 -18.81 -4.16 -9.25
CA LEU A 11 -19.82 -3.70 -10.21
C LEU A 11 -19.19 -3.06 -11.45
N GLN A 12 -18.08 -2.32 -11.28
CA GLN A 12 -17.44 -1.61 -12.37
C GLN A 12 -16.49 -2.48 -13.21
N TYR A 13 -15.75 -3.39 -12.57
CA TYR A 13 -14.68 -4.18 -13.22
C TYR A 13 -14.95 -5.69 -13.22
N GLY A 14 -16.00 -6.15 -12.56
CA GLY A 14 -16.29 -7.56 -12.37
C GLY A 14 -15.56 -8.17 -11.16
N PHE A 15 -16.17 -9.19 -10.58
CA PHE A 15 -15.65 -9.84 -9.37
C PHE A 15 -14.29 -10.52 -9.57
N SER A 16 -14.03 -11.07 -10.76
CA SER A 16 -12.77 -11.77 -11.08
C SER A 16 -11.54 -10.85 -11.03
N ILE A 17 -11.70 -9.57 -11.36
CA ILE A 17 -10.61 -8.58 -11.24
C ILE A 17 -10.36 -8.25 -9.77
N ILE A 18 -11.42 -8.16 -8.97
CA ILE A 18 -11.30 -7.87 -7.55
C ILE A 18 -10.72 -9.04 -6.77
N GLU A 19 -11.06 -10.27 -7.13
CA GLU A 19 -10.41 -11.45 -6.58
C GLU A 19 -8.90 -11.42 -6.81
N LYS A 20 -8.43 -11.11 -8.03
CA LYS A 20 -6.99 -10.95 -8.31
C LYS A 20 -6.35 -9.86 -7.46
N PHE A 21 -7.03 -8.73 -7.28
CA PHE A 21 -6.56 -7.65 -6.40
C PHE A 21 -6.43 -8.12 -4.95
N LEU A 22 -7.43 -8.83 -4.42
CA LEU A 22 -7.43 -9.36 -3.05
C LEU A 22 -6.33 -10.41 -2.84
N VAL A 23 -6.08 -11.27 -3.83
CA VAL A 23 -4.97 -12.22 -3.79
C VAL A 23 -3.62 -11.49 -3.76
N GLY A 24 -3.46 -10.42 -4.54
CA GLY A 24 -2.27 -9.56 -4.49
C GLY A 24 -2.06 -8.93 -3.11
N ALA A 25 -3.12 -8.38 -2.51
CA ALA A 25 -3.06 -7.83 -1.16
C ALA A 25 -2.65 -8.90 -0.13
N ARG A 26 -3.27 -10.08 -0.18
CA ARG A 26 -2.93 -11.22 0.68
C ARG A 26 -1.48 -11.68 0.53
N SER A 27 -0.92 -11.60 -0.68
CA SER A 27 0.49 -11.95 -0.90
C SER A 27 1.43 -11.00 -0.15
N ILE A 28 1.11 -9.71 -0.10
CA ILE A 28 1.89 -8.72 0.67
C ILE A 28 1.71 -8.94 2.17
N ASP A 29 0.50 -9.25 2.62
CA ASP A 29 0.23 -9.58 4.03
C ASP A 29 1.04 -10.81 4.48
N GLN A 30 1.09 -11.85 3.65
CA GLN A 30 1.89 -13.04 3.94
C GLN A 30 3.38 -12.74 3.94
N HIS A 31 3.87 -11.90 3.01
CA HIS A 31 5.26 -11.43 3.02
C HIS A 31 5.57 -10.68 4.31
N PHE A 32 4.68 -9.79 4.75
CA PHE A 32 4.84 -9.04 5.98
C PHE A 32 4.92 -9.95 7.21
N HIS A 33 4.10 -11.00 7.27
CA HIS A 33 4.09 -11.93 8.40
C HIS A 33 5.28 -12.91 8.41
N SER A 34 5.68 -13.44 7.25
CA SER A 34 6.61 -14.56 7.16
C SER A 34 8.05 -14.19 6.79
N ALA A 35 8.28 -13.03 6.15
CA ALA A 35 9.62 -12.64 5.74
C ALA A 35 10.45 -12.11 6.93
N PRO A 36 11.75 -12.45 7.00
CA PRO A 36 12.65 -11.87 7.99
C PRO A 36 12.74 -10.35 7.80
N PHE A 37 12.92 -9.60 8.89
CA PHE A 37 12.85 -8.14 8.89
C PHE A 37 13.74 -7.47 7.84
N GLU A 38 14.94 -8.02 7.60
CA GLU A 38 15.90 -7.53 6.61
C GLU A 38 15.45 -7.65 5.15
N LYS A 39 14.44 -8.50 4.87
CA LYS A 39 13.84 -8.69 3.53
C LYS A 39 12.38 -8.26 3.49
N ASN A 40 11.88 -7.68 4.58
CA ASN A 40 10.47 -7.35 4.74
C ASN A 40 10.23 -5.92 4.26
N ILE A 41 9.67 -5.80 3.04
CA ILE A 41 9.54 -4.52 2.33
C ILE A 41 8.73 -3.50 3.16
N PRO A 42 7.53 -3.83 3.70
CA PRO A 42 6.80 -2.91 4.57
C PRO A 42 7.58 -2.47 5.82
N VAL A 43 8.34 -3.39 6.45
CA VAL A 43 9.10 -3.08 7.68
C VAL A 43 10.23 -2.10 7.39
N ILE A 44 11.01 -2.35 6.33
CA ILE A 44 12.09 -1.47 5.91
C ILE A 44 11.55 -0.08 5.55
N LEU A 45 10.43 -0.02 4.81
CA LEU A 45 9.80 1.24 4.43
C LEU A 45 9.26 2.04 5.64
N GLY A 46 8.81 1.34 6.68
CA GLY A 46 8.44 1.93 7.97
C GLY A 46 9.64 2.47 8.74
N LEU A 47 10.72 1.68 8.87
CA LEU A 47 11.96 2.08 9.53
C LEU A 47 12.62 3.29 8.86
N LEU A 48 12.62 3.33 7.52
CA LEU A 48 13.09 4.50 6.77
C LEU A 48 12.23 5.74 7.05
N SER A 49 10.92 5.58 7.26
CA SER A 49 10.05 6.69 7.68
C SER A 49 10.47 7.25 9.03
N VAL A 50 10.65 6.36 10.01
CA VAL A 50 11.05 6.74 11.37
C VAL A 50 12.44 7.37 11.34
N TRP A 51 13.37 6.84 10.57
CA TRP A 51 14.70 7.42 10.39
C TRP A 51 14.63 8.85 9.85
N ASN A 52 13.89 9.05 8.76
CA ASN A 52 13.77 10.36 8.11
C ASN A 52 13.06 11.40 9.00
N VAL A 53 12.02 11.00 9.73
CA VAL A 53 11.25 11.91 10.58
C VAL A 53 11.96 12.18 11.90
N SER A 54 12.41 11.14 12.61
CA SER A 54 12.92 11.25 13.98
C SER A 54 14.40 11.62 14.05
N PHE A 55 15.23 11.20 13.09
CA PHE A 55 16.68 11.44 13.14
C PHE A 55 17.13 12.56 12.19
N LEU A 56 16.59 12.60 10.97
CA LEU A 56 16.93 13.63 9.97
C LEU A 56 16.03 14.87 10.07
N GLY A 57 14.93 14.80 10.83
CA GLY A 57 14.02 15.92 11.02
C GLY A 57 13.26 16.33 9.76
N TYR A 58 13.02 15.41 8.83
CA TYR A 58 12.22 15.66 7.63
C TYR A 58 10.75 15.29 7.90
N PRO A 59 9.86 16.27 8.17
CA PRO A 59 8.48 15.99 8.56
C PRO A 59 7.58 15.60 7.37
N ALA A 60 8.04 15.86 6.15
CA ALA A 60 7.24 15.66 4.94
C ALA A 60 7.74 14.46 4.12
N ARG A 61 6.79 13.62 3.69
CA ARG A 61 7.02 12.52 2.75
C ARG A 61 6.26 12.82 1.45
N ALA A 62 7.00 13.00 0.35
CA ALA A 62 6.40 13.15 -0.97
C ALA A 62 6.12 11.78 -1.59
N ILE A 63 4.89 11.56 -2.06
CA ILE A 63 4.48 10.35 -2.78
C ILE A 63 4.29 10.73 -4.25
N LEU A 64 5.22 10.29 -5.11
CA LEU A 64 5.28 10.68 -6.52
C LEU A 64 5.12 9.44 -7.41
N PRO A 65 3.88 9.00 -7.69
CA PRO A 65 3.67 7.91 -8.62
C PRO A 65 3.90 8.39 -10.06
N TYR A 66 4.76 7.71 -10.80
CA TYR A 66 5.08 8.01 -12.21
C TYR A 66 4.00 7.53 -13.20
N THR A 67 2.75 7.35 -12.73
CA THR A 67 1.65 6.81 -13.53
C THR A 67 0.38 7.56 -13.22
N GLN A 68 -0.26 8.11 -14.25
CA GLN A 68 -1.52 8.87 -14.16
C GLN A 68 -2.64 8.07 -13.47
N ALA A 69 -2.69 6.74 -13.70
CA ALA A 69 -3.68 5.86 -13.08
C ALA A 69 -3.62 5.84 -11.53
N LEU A 70 -2.49 6.24 -10.93
CA LEU A 70 -2.27 6.28 -9.49
C LEU A 70 -2.42 7.69 -8.90
N GLU A 71 -2.98 8.64 -9.63
CA GLU A 71 -3.18 10.02 -9.15
C GLU A 71 -3.95 10.06 -7.81
N LYS A 72 -4.96 9.19 -7.64
CA LYS A 72 -5.76 9.10 -6.41
C LYS A 72 -5.12 8.26 -5.30
N LEU A 73 -3.92 7.71 -5.52
CA LEU A 73 -3.19 6.96 -4.50
C LEU A 73 -2.65 7.89 -3.41
N ALA A 74 -2.07 9.03 -3.78
CA ALA A 74 -1.48 9.94 -2.81
C ALA A 74 -2.52 10.51 -1.82
N PRO A 75 -3.70 10.98 -2.26
CA PRO A 75 -4.78 11.37 -1.35
C PRO A 75 -5.28 10.23 -0.45
N HIS A 76 -5.30 9.00 -0.95
CA HIS A 76 -5.74 7.85 -0.16
C HIS A 76 -4.76 7.50 0.97
N ILE A 77 -3.45 7.67 0.75
CA ILE A 77 -2.41 7.42 1.76
C ILE A 77 -2.35 8.56 2.80
N GLN A 78 -2.80 9.77 2.44
CA GLN A 78 -2.81 10.92 3.34
C GLN A 78 -3.93 10.87 4.39
N GLN A 79 -4.99 10.08 4.17
CA GLN A 79 -6.10 9.90 5.11
C GLN A 79 -5.68 9.18 6.38
#